data_AF-A0A482WIJ3-F1
#
_entry.id   AF-A0A482WIJ3-F1
#
_cell.length_a   1.000
_cell.length_b   1.000
_cell.length_c   1.000
_cell.angle_alpha   90.00
_cell.angle_beta   90.00
_cell.angle_gamma   90.00
#
_symmetry.space_group_name_H-M   'P 1'
#
loop_
_entity.id
_entity.type
_entity.pdbx_description
1 polymer ?
#
loop_
_entity_poly.entity_id
_entity_poly.type
_entity_poly.pdbx_seq_one_letter_code
_entity_poly.pdbx_strand_id
1 'polypeptide(L)'
;MISFLPLCSHPNPKQVLIVGGGDGGVAREVVKHPAVEHVTQVEIDARVMQVPAQHGRRPLASQSRRWIQIHEGTQKSVRCHHN
;
A
#
# COMPACT_ATOMS: atom_id res chain seq x y z
N MET A 1 10.91 -1.78 7.54
CA MET A 1 11.25 -2.79 8.59
C MET A 1 10.03 -3.60 9.02
N ILE A 2 8.86 -2.98 9.28
CA ILE A 2 7.65 -3.68 9.77
C ILE A 2 7.06 -4.73 8.81
N SER A 3 7.25 -4.58 7.50
CA SER A 3 6.70 -5.49 6.48
C SER A 3 7.54 -6.74 6.22
N PHE A 4 8.85 -6.72 6.47
CA PHE A 4 9.76 -7.78 6.01
C PHE A 4 9.59 -9.07 6.82
N LEU A 5 9.62 -8.97 8.15
CA LEU A 5 9.45 -10.10 9.07
C LEU A 5 8.20 -10.95 8.80
N PRO A 6 6.98 -10.37 8.71
CA PRO A 6 5.77 -11.16 8.46
C PRO A 6 5.76 -11.79 7.06
N LEU A 7 6.28 -11.09 6.04
CA LEU A 7 6.32 -11.61 4.67
C LEU A 7 7.30 -12.78 4.52
N CYS A 8 8.44 -12.76 5.21
CA CYS A 8 9.41 -13.85 5.14
C CYS A 8 9.05 -15.04 6.05
N SER A 9 8.19 -14.85 7.04
CA SER A 9 7.75 -15.93 7.94
C SER A 9 6.60 -16.74 7.36
N HIS A 10 5.80 -16.15 6.48
CA HIS A 10 4.70 -16.83 5.83
C HIS A 10 5.17 -17.52 4.53
N PRO A 11 4.80 -18.79 4.28
CA PRO A 11 5.32 -19.54 3.13
C PRO A 11 4.86 -19.00 1.77
N ASN A 12 3.70 -18.34 1.67
CA ASN A 12 3.24 -17.78 0.39
C ASN A 12 2.40 -16.47 0.50
N PRO A 13 3.07 -15.31 0.65
CA PRO A 13 2.64 -13.91 0.59
C PRO A 13 1.43 -13.34 -0.13
N LYS A 14 0.48 -14.09 -0.69
CA LYS A 14 -0.25 -13.57 -1.87
C LYS A 14 -1.06 -12.30 -1.67
N GLN A 15 -1.78 -12.22 -0.56
CA GLN A 15 -2.68 -11.11 -0.25
C GLN A 15 -2.30 -10.49 1.08
N VAL A 16 -2.06 -9.18 1.09
CA VAL A 16 -1.59 -8.46 2.27
C VAL A 16 -2.55 -7.32 2.59
N LEU A 17 -3.06 -7.32 3.82
CA LEU A 17 -3.81 -6.21 4.38
C LEU A 17 -2.90 -5.36 5.27
N ILE A 18 -2.85 -4.06 5.00
CA ILE A 18 -2.17 -3.07 5.81
C ILE A 18 -3.25 -2.20 6.44
N VAL A 19 -3.35 -2.22 7.76
CA VAL A 19 -4.23 -1.33 8.51
C VAL A 19 -3.39 -0.13 8.96
N GLY A 20 -3.79 1.06 8.54
CA GLY A 20 -3.00 2.28 8.62
C GLY A 20 -1.94 2.33 7.52
N GLY A 21 -0.74 2.82 7.87
CA GLY A 21 0.40 2.90 6.96
C GLY A 21 0.61 4.26 6.32
N GLY A 22 -0.29 5.23 6.56
CA GLY A 22 -0.08 6.64 6.28
C GLY A 22 0.32 6.93 4.84
N ASP A 23 1.58 7.30 4.60
CA ASP A 23 2.08 7.69 3.26
C ASP A 23 2.28 6.52 2.28
N GLY A 24 2.08 5.28 2.74
CA GLY A 24 2.28 4.09 1.93
C GLY A 24 3.71 3.55 1.93
N GLY A 25 4.58 4.00 2.86
CA GLY A 25 5.92 3.47 3.01
C GLY A 25 5.95 1.96 3.26
N VAL A 26 4.97 1.44 4.02
CA VAL A 26 4.84 -0.01 4.27
C VAL A 26 4.43 -0.75 3.00
N ALA A 27 3.41 -0.27 2.29
CA ALA A 27 2.95 -0.87 1.05
C ALA A 27 4.06 -0.92 -0.01
N ARG A 28 4.91 0.12 -0.08
CA ARG A 28 6.09 0.15 -0.97
C ARG A 28 7.09 -0.97 -0.69
N GLU A 29 7.27 -1.36 0.57
CA GLU A 29 8.13 -2.50 0.91
C GLU A 29 7.43 -3.84 0.64
N VAL A 30 6.12 -3.92 0.90
CA VAL A 30 5.34 -5.14 0.67
C VAL A 30 5.33 -5.54 -0.81
N VAL A 31 5.15 -4.58 -1.73
CA VAL A 31 5.13 -4.87 -3.18
C VAL A 31 6.46 -5.36 -3.75
N LYS A 32 7.58 -5.19 -3.02
CA LYS A 32 8.89 -5.73 -3.44
C LYS A 32 8.95 -7.25 -3.27
N HIS A 33 8.14 -7.83 -2.39
CA HIS A 33 8.16 -9.27 -2.15
C HIS A 33 7.57 -10.02 -3.34
N PRO A 34 8.27 -11.03 -3.91
CA PRO A 34 7.88 -11.65 -5.18
C PRO A 34 6.55 -12.41 -5.10
N ALA A 35 6.24 -13.03 -3.97
CA ALA A 35 5.00 -13.80 -3.78
C ALA A 35 3.74 -12.92 -3.59
N VAL A 36 3.89 -11.60 -3.40
CA VAL A 36 2.74 -10.71 -3.17
C VAL A 36 2.09 -10.34 -4.49
N GLU A 37 0.81 -10.68 -4.61
CA GLU A 37 -0.05 -10.43 -5.78
C GLU A 37 -0.97 -9.21 -5.55
N HIS A 38 -1.50 -9.06 -4.34
CA HIS A 38 -2.44 -8.00 -3.99
C HIS A 38 -2.11 -7.35 -2.64
N VAL A 39 -2.16 -6.01 -2.59
CA VAL A 39 -1.99 -5.25 -1.35
C VAL A 39 -3.20 -4.35 -1.15
N THR A 40 -3.89 -4.51 -0.01
CA THR A 40 -4.94 -3.60 0.44
C THR A 40 -4.39 -2.74 1.57
N GLN A 41 -4.42 -1.42 1.44
CA GLN A 41 -4.11 -0.48 2.51
C GLN A 41 -5.37 0.25 2.93
N VAL A 42 -5.66 0.27 4.23
CA VAL A 42 -6.85 0.94 4.80
C VAL A 42 -6.38 2.05 5.71
N GLU A 43 -6.79 3.29 5.43
CA GLU A 43 -6.49 4.45 6.28
C GLU A 43 -7.79 5.20 6.63
N ILE A 44 -7.89 5.65 7.88
CA ILE A 44 -9.11 6.32 8.37
C ILE A 44 -9.12 7.81 8.04
N ASP A 45 -7.95 8.47 8.07
CA ASP A 45 -7.83 9.89 7.75
C ASP A 45 -7.23 10.09 6.36
N ALA A 46 -8.08 10.47 5.40
CA ALA A 46 -7.68 10.77 4.03
C ALA A 46 -6.64 11.89 3.92
N ARG A 47 -6.53 12.79 4.91
CA ARG A 47 -5.50 13.85 4.90
C ARG A 47 -4.11 13.25 5.02
N VAL A 48 -3.94 12.15 5.75
CA VAL A 48 -2.64 11.49 5.92
C VAL A 48 -2.10 10.98 4.57
N MET A 49 -2.99 10.53 3.68
CA MET A 49 -2.64 10.13 2.31
C MET A 49 -2.30 11.32 1.40
N GLN A 50 -2.88 12.50 1.64
CA GLN A 50 -2.75 13.67 0.76
C GLN A 50 -1.56 14.57 1.12
N VAL A 51 -1.20 14.66 2.40
CA VAL A 51 -0.08 15.49 2.89
C VAL A 51 1.24 15.23 2.14
N PRO A 52 1.65 13.97 1.86
CA PRO A 52 2.88 13.70 1.10
C PRO A 52 2.87 14.34 -0.29
N ALA A 53 1.74 14.30 -0.99
CA ALA A 53 1.59 14.88 -2.33
C ALA A 53 1.69 16.41 -2.30
N GLN A 54 1.14 17.05 -1.27
CA GLN A 54 1.21 18.50 -1.08
C GLN A 54 2.64 19.01 -0.81
N HIS A 55 3.49 18.18 -0.21
CA HIS A 55 4.89 18.51 0.10
C HIS A 55 5.87 17.96 -0.94
N GLY A 56 5.42 17.71 -2.17
CA GLY A 56 6.27 17.30 -3.28
C GLY A 56 6.77 15.85 -3.22
N ARG A 57 6.23 15.00 -2.35
CA ARG A 57 6.50 13.55 -2.39
C ARG A 57 5.54 12.86 -3.34
N ARG A 58 6.03 11.87 -4.08
CA ARG A 58 5.18 11.08 -4.98
C ARG A 58 4.21 10.23 -4.15
N PRO A 59 2.89 10.31 -4.38
CA PRO A 59 1.94 9.44 -3.69
C PRO A 59 2.17 7.96 -4.05
N LEU A 60 1.85 7.03 -3.14
CA LEU A 60 1.98 5.58 -3.40
C LEU A 60 1.27 5.16 -4.69
N ALA A 61 0.11 5.77 -4.96
CA ALA A 61 -0.68 5.54 -6.17
C ALA A 61 0.12 5.75 -7.48
N SER A 62 1.15 6.59 -7.49
CA SER A 62 1.97 6.83 -8.69
C SER A 62 3.24 5.98 -8.78
N GLN A 63 3.51 5.11 -7.79
CA GLN A 63 4.81 4.45 -7.64
C GLN A 63 4.81 2.92 -7.80
N SER A 64 3.66 2.26 -7.95
CA SER A 64 3.59 0.79 -8.03
C SER A 64 2.93 0.30 -9.32
N ARG A 65 3.56 -0.68 -9.97
CA ARG A 65 3.02 -1.46 -11.10
C ARG A 65 2.15 -2.65 -10.66
N ARG A 66 2.15 -3.01 -9.38
CA ARG A 66 1.33 -4.11 -8.83
C ARG A 66 0.03 -3.60 -8.23
N TRP A 67 -0.97 -4.48 -8.17
CA TRP A 67 -2.30 -4.22 -7.63
C TRP A 67 -2.23 -3.70 -6.19
N ILE A 68 -2.42 -2.39 -6.03
CA ILE A 68 -2.64 -1.75 -4.74
C ILE A 68 -4.05 -1.20 -4.73
N GLN A 69 -4.82 -1.60 -3.72
CA GLN A 69 -6.13 -1.07 -3.43
C GLN A 69 -6.04 -0.27 -2.14
N ILE A 70 -6.22 1.03 -2.24
CA ILE A 70 -6.24 1.92 -1.07
C ILE A 70 -7.70 2.20 -0.73
N HIS A 71 -8.11 1.88 0.49
CA HIS A 71 -9.42 2.19 1.03
C HIS A 71 -9.33 3.37 2.00
N GLU A 72 -10.07 4.42 1.69
CA GLU A 72 -10.28 5.57 2.57
C GLU A 72 -11.70 5.48 3.15
N GLY A 73 -11.81 5.23 4.46
CA GLY A 73 -13.12 5.13 5.14
C GLY A 73 -14.09 4.15 4.45
N THR A 74 -15.37 4.55 4.30
CA THR A 74 -16.44 3.65 3.85
C THR A 74 -16.50 3.34 2.35
N GLN A 75 -15.87 4.09 1.42
CA GLN A 75 -16.16 3.87 -0.02
C GLN A 75 -15.10 4.22 -1.09
N LYS A 76 -13.95 4.84 -0.80
CA LYS A 76 -13.00 5.19 -1.90
C LYS A 76 -11.89 4.16 -2.07
N SER A 77 -11.99 3.37 -3.14
CA SER A 77 -10.95 2.47 -3.66
C SER A 77 -10.16 3.19 -4.77
N VAL A 78 -8.92 3.59 -4.49
CA VAL A 78 -7.99 3.98 -5.57
C VAL A 78 -7.32 2.71 -6.09
N ARG A 79 -7.57 2.39 -7.37
CA ARG A 79 -7.01 1.23 -8.07
C ARG A 79 -5.94 1.70 -9.03
N CYS A 80 -4.69 1.40 -8.74
CA CYS A 80 -3.59 1.71 -9.64
C CYS A 80 -3.36 0.52 -10.59
N HIS A 81 -3.74 0.70 -11.84
CA HIS A 81 -3.49 -0.23 -12.94
C HIS A 81 -2.48 0.43 -13.88
N HIS A 82 -1.32 -0.16 -14.07
CA HIS A 82 -0.43 0.22 -15.18
C HIS A 82 -0.08 -1.07 -15.93
N ASN A 83 -0.49 -1.11 -17.20
CA ASN A 83 -0.15 -2.15 -18.17
C ASN A 83 1.38 -2.24 -18.36
#